data_AF-A0A098C3G4-F1
#
_entry.id   AF-A0A098C3G4-F1
#
_cell.length_a   1.000
_cell.length_b   1.000
_cell.length_c   1.000
_cell.angle_alpha   90.00
_cell.angle_beta   90.00
_cell.angle_gamma   90.00
#
_symmetry.space_group_name_H-M   'P 1'
#
loop_
_entity.id
_entity.type
_entity.pdbx_description
1 polymer ?
#
loop_
_entity_poly.entity_id
_entity_poly.type
_entity_poly.pdbx_seq_one_letter_code
_entity_poly.pdbx_strand_id
1 'polypeptide(L)'
;MKFILLGIIRLYWTVFPVHKRRPCVFEESCSNYVYRITKEKGFFSGLLALKKRFHQCRPGYTIHKDEQTDTFELYLKDGSIITNEKISRTLLPPFNYNYTLKKQ
;
A
#
# COMPACT_ATOMS: atom_id res chain seq x y z
N MET A 1 -20.32 -15.93 1.09
CA MET A 1 -20.60 -14.51 1.43
C MET A 1 -19.41 -13.59 1.10
N LYS A 2 -18.87 -13.60 -0.13
CA LYS A 2 -17.75 -12.73 -0.55
C LYS A 2 -18.20 -11.47 -1.31
N PHE A 3 -19.44 -11.49 -1.81
CA PHE A 3 -19.97 -10.46 -2.70
C PHE A 3 -20.28 -9.14 -2.00
N ILE A 4 -20.57 -9.14 -0.69
CA ILE A 4 -20.88 -7.91 0.07
C ILE A 4 -19.66 -6.97 0.05
N LEU A 5 -18.49 -7.46 0.48
CA LEU A 5 -17.28 -6.64 0.53
C LEU A 5 -16.80 -6.24 -0.88
N LEU A 6 -16.90 -7.15 -1.85
CA LEU A 6 -16.59 -6.84 -3.25
C LEU A 6 -17.54 -5.77 -3.82
N GLY A 7 -18.81 -5.82 -3.45
CA GLY A 7 -19.83 -4.84 -3.84
C GLY A 7 -19.55 -3.46 -3.25
N ILE A 8 -19.23 -3.39 -1.95
CA ILE A 8 -18.84 -2.14 -1.27
C ILE A 8 -17.60 -1.53 -1.93
N ILE A 9 -16.58 -2.34 -2.24
CA ILE A 9 -15.35 -1.84 -2.88
C ILE A 9 -15.63 -1.33 -4.30
N ARG A 10 -16.47 -2.03 -5.07
CA ARG A 10 -16.88 -1.56 -6.41
C ARG A 10 -17.69 -0.28 -6.34
N LEU A 11 -18.61 -0.16 -5.38
CA LEU A 11 -19.36 1.07 -5.15
C LEU A 11 -18.43 2.22 -4.76
N TYR A 12 -17.44 1.96 -3.91
CA TYR A 12 -16.41 2.94 -3.60
C TYR A 12 -15.60 3.35 -4.85
N TRP A 13 -15.37 2.44 -5.81
CA TRP A 13 -14.70 2.78 -7.08
C TRP A 13 -15.53 3.65 -8.01
N THR A 14 -16.85 3.46 -8.06
CA THR A 14 -17.74 4.34 -8.82
C THR A 14 -17.89 5.71 -8.18
N VAL A 15 -17.91 5.80 -6.84
CA VAL A 15 -18.06 7.08 -6.13
C VAL A 15 -16.75 7.88 -6.09
N PHE A 16 -15.61 7.23 -5.84
CA PHE A 16 -14.31 7.88 -5.71
C PHE A 16 -13.36 7.43 -6.81
N PRO A 17 -13.31 8.11 -7.97
CA PRO A 17 -12.47 7.68 -9.08
C PRO A 17 -10.98 7.84 -8.75
N VAL A 18 -10.13 7.01 -9.39
CA VAL A 18 -8.69 6.88 -9.08
C VAL A 18 -7.95 8.22 -9.14
N HIS A 19 -8.32 9.10 -10.07
CA HIS A 19 -7.69 10.41 -10.27
C HIS A 19 -7.90 11.40 -9.13
N LYS A 20 -8.90 11.19 -8.26
CA LYS A 20 -9.13 12.04 -7.07
C LYS A 20 -8.48 11.49 -5.80
N ARG A 21 -7.89 10.29 -5.86
CA ARG A 21 -7.32 9.63 -4.68
C ARG A 21 -5.87 10.08 -4.48
N ARG A 22 -5.48 10.25 -3.22
CA ARG A 22 -4.07 10.48 -2.86
C ARG A 22 -3.23 9.28 -3.29
N PRO A 23 -1.97 9.48 -3.72
CA PRO A 23 -1.07 8.38 -4.05
C PRO A 23 -0.93 7.45 -2.84
N CYS A 24 -1.11 6.16 -3.06
CA CYS A 24 -0.97 5.16 -2.01
C CYS A 24 0.52 4.97 -1.71
N VAL A 25 0.83 4.53 -0.50
CA VAL A 25 2.20 4.20 -0.10
C VAL A 25 2.68 2.91 -0.79
N PHE A 26 1.73 2.09 -1.21
CA PHE A 26 1.96 0.80 -1.85
C PHE A 26 1.64 0.85 -3.34
N GLU A 27 2.34 0.02 -4.12
CA GLU A 27 2.08 -0.16 -5.55
C GLU A 27 0.66 -0.66 -5.80
N GLU A 28 0.26 -1.70 -5.06
CA GLU A 28 -1.13 -2.14 -5.01
C GLU A 28 -1.90 -1.31 -3.96
N SER A 29 -2.84 -0.49 -4.43
CA SER A 29 -3.70 0.33 -3.56
C SER A 29 -4.44 -0.52 -2.52
N CYS A 30 -4.73 0.07 -1.35
CA CYS A 30 -5.42 -0.63 -0.26
C CYS A 30 -6.73 -1.29 -0.72
N SER A 31 -7.55 -0.59 -1.52
CA SER A 31 -8.81 -1.15 -2.03
C SER A 31 -8.59 -2.31 -3.01
N ASN A 32 -7.58 -2.24 -3.86
CA ASN A 32 -7.27 -3.32 -4.82
C ASN A 32 -6.77 -4.57 -4.07
N TYR A 33 -5.86 -4.38 -3.11
CA TYR A 33 -5.34 -5.45 -2.26
C TYR A 33 -6.47 -6.17 -1.52
N VAL A 34 -7.35 -5.42 -0.87
CA VAL A 34 -8.49 -6.00 -0.15
C VAL A 34 -9.43 -6.72 -1.12
N TYR A 35 -9.74 -6.13 -2.28
CA TYR A 35 -10.57 -6.76 -3.29
C TYR A 35 -9.99 -8.10 -3.77
N ARG A 36 -8.69 -8.13 -4.10
CA ARG A 36 -7.99 -9.33 -4.55
C ARG A 36 -7.97 -10.41 -3.48
N ILE A 37 -7.57 -10.09 -2.25
CA ILE A 37 -7.57 -11.04 -1.13
C ILE A 37 -8.99 -11.56 -0.84
N THR A 38 -10.00 -10.69 -0.91
CA THR A 38 -11.40 -11.10 -0.73
C THR A 38 -11.86 -12.06 -1.82
N LYS A 39 -11.42 -11.83 -3.06
CA LYS A 39 -11.76 -12.67 -4.22
C LYS A 39 -11.08 -14.05 -4.11
N GLU A 40 -9.81 -14.08 -3.74
CA GLU A 40 -8.96 -15.28 -3.69
C GLU A 40 -9.19 -16.12 -2.42
N LYS A 41 -9.23 -15.48 -1.24
CA LYS A 41 -9.23 -16.13 0.08
C LYS A 41 -10.56 -16.02 0.83
N GLY A 42 -11.50 -15.23 0.31
CA GLY A 42 -12.82 -15.05 0.90
C GLY A 42 -12.92 -13.84 1.85
N PHE A 43 -14.12 -13.67 2.41
CA PHE A 43 -14.54 -12.46 3.12
C PHE A 43 -13.70 -12.16 4.38
N PHE A 44 -13.47 -13.16 5.23
CA PHE A 44 -12.71 -12.98 6.49
C PHE A 44 -11.27 -12.54 6.22
N SER A 45 -10.60 -13.15 5.24
CA SER A 45 -9.27 -12.73 4.82
C SER A 45 -9.26 -11.32 4.25
N GLY A 46 -10.33 -10.93 3.53
CA GLY A 46 -10.54 -9.56 3.06
C GLY A 46 -10.59 -8.53 4.20
N LEU A 47 -11.37 -8.81 5.25
CA LEU A 47 -11.44 -7.95 6.43
C LEU A 47 -10.10 -7.86 7.16
N LEU A 48 -9.39 -8.99 7.29
CA LEU A 48 -8.06 -9.00 7.91
C LEU A 48 -7.05 -8.17 7.10
N ALA A 49 -7.10 -8.29 5.77
CA ALA A 49 -6.30 -7.50 4.85
C ALA A 49 -6.61 -6.00 4.94
N LEU A 50 -7.90 -5.64 5.07
CA LEU A 50 -8.33 -4.25 5.25
C LEU A 50 -7.78 -3.68 6.55
N LYS A 51 -7.95 -4.41 7.67
CA LYS A 51 -7.41 -4.01 8.97
C LYS A 51 -5.90 -3.81 8.88
N LYS A 52 -5.17 -4.77 8.31
CA LYS A 52 -3.71 -4.69 8.13
C LYS A 52 -3.32 -3.43 7.35
N ARG A 53 -3.93 -3.20 6.17
CA ARG A 53 -3.63 -2.02 5.36
C ARG A 53 -4.03 -0.70 6.04
N PHE A 54 -5.07 -0.68 6.87
CA PHE A 54 -5.47 0.50 7.61
C PHE A 54 -4.45 0.91 8.68
N HIS A 55 -3.73 -0.04 9.26
CA HIS A 55 -2.62 0.23 10.17
C HIS A 55 -1.34 0.65 9.42
N GLN A 56 -1.06 0.01 8.27
CA GLN A 56 0.13 0.27 7.47
C GLN A 56 0.08 1.59 6.69
N CYS A 57 -1.05 1.93 6.07
CA CYS A 57 -1.19 3.09 5.16
C CYS A 57 -1.37 4.43 5.92
N ARG A 58 -0.77 4.57 7.10
CA ARG A 58 -0.83 5.80 7.92
C ARG A 58 0.35 6.73 7.61
N PRO A 59 0.16 8.06 7.66
CA PRO A 59 1.26 9.00 7.55
C PRO A 59 2.26 8.83 8.70
N GLY A 60 3.54 9.05 8.40
CA GLY A 60 4.67 8.77 9.30
C GLY A 60 5.45 7.51 8.93
N TYR A 61 5.46 7.14 7.65
CA TYR A 61 6.39 6.15 7.11
C TYR A 61 7.71 6.83 6.72
N THR A 62 8.81 6.08 6.73
CA THR A 62 10.14 6.57 6.33
C THR A 62 10.69 5.70 5.20
N ILE A 63 11.18 6.34 4.14
CA ILE A 63 11.85 5.66 3.03
C ILE A 63 13.34 5.68 3.30
N HIS A 64 13.96 4.50 3.28
CA HIS A 64 15.40 4.33 3.35
C HIS A 64 15.90 3.77 2.02
N LYS A 65 17.01 4.31 1.55
CA LYS A 65 17.72 3.78 0.40
C LYS A 65 19.01 3.12 0.87
N ASP A 66 19.23 1.89 0.43
CA ASP A 66 20.48 1.17 0.60
C ASP A 66 21.47 1.62 -0.50
N GLU A 67 22.62 2.15 -0.08
CA GLU A 67 23.67 2.63 -1.00
C GLU A 67 24.38 1.49 -1.74
N GLN A 68 24.42 0.28 -1.18
CA GLN A 68 25.16 -0.85 -1.79
C GLN A 68 24.33 -1.59 -2.83
N THR A 69 23.03 -1.73 -2.60
CA THR A 69 22.13 -2.53 -3.44
C THR A 69 21.23 -1.67 -4.34
N ASP A 70 21.25 -0.34 -4.17
CA ASP A 70 20.32 0.61 -4.81
C ASP A 70 18.85 0.28 -4.55
N THR A 71 18.57 -0.50 -3.49
CA THR A 71 17.21 -0.89 -3.13
C THR A 71 16.57 0.09 -2.15
N PHE A 72 15.25 0.20 -2.24
CA PHE A 72 14.46 1.01 -1.33
C PHE A 72 13.72 0.13 -0.33
N GLU A 73 13.83 0.50 0.93
CA GLU A 73 13.07 -0.05 2.05
C GLU A 73 12.14 1.02 2.58
N LEU A 74 10.89 0.68 2.80
CA LEU A 74 9.93 1.56 3.43
C LEU A 74 9.54 1.01 4.80
N TYR A 75 9.79 1.82 5.81
CA TYR A 75 9.46 1.57 7.19
C TYR A 75 8.08 2.17 7.46
N LEU A 76 7.09 1.30 7.65
CA LEU A 76 5.72 1.69 7.91
C LEU A 76 5.54 2.03 9.39
N LYS A 77 4.50 2.80 9.70
CA LYS A 77 4.20 3.23 11.08
C LYS A 77 3.92 2.07 12.04
N ASP A 78 3.47 0.92 11.51
CA ASP A 78 3.25 -0.28 12.32
C ASP A 78 4.54 -1.06 12.61
N GLY A 79 5.69 -0.56 12.16
CA GLY A 79 6.99 -1.21 12.29
C GLY A 79 7.28 -2.24 11.20
N SER A 80 6.36 -2.46 10.25
CA SER A 80 6.61 -3.38 9.15
C SER A 80 7.49 -2.73 8.07
N ILE A 81 8.41 -3.52 7.51
CA ILE A 81 9.31 -3.09 6.44
C ILE A 81 8.80 -3.71 5.13
N ILE A 82 8.67 -2.88 4.09
CA ILE A 82 8.38 -3.35 2.74
C ILE A 82 9.50 -2.95 1.78
N THR A 83 9.74 -3.82 0.81
CA THR A 83 10.77 -3.65 -0.20
C THR A 83 10.21 -2.93 -1.44
N ASN A 84 11.14 -2.44 -2.27
CA ASN A 84 10.90 -1.70 -3.52
C ASN A 84 9.68 -2.19 -4.33
N GLU A 85 9.56 -3.49 -4.60
CA GLU A 85 8.46 -4.07 -5.39
C GLU A 85 7.05 -3.75 -4.88
N LYS A 86 6.91 -3.48 -3.58
CA LYS A 86 5.63 -3.20 -2.93
C LYS A 86 5.41 -1.71 -2.68
N ILE A 87 6.46 -0.88 -2.79
CA ILE A 87 6.38 0.56 -2.62
C ILE A 87 5.75 1.16 -3.87
N SER A 88 4.90 2.17 -3.70
CA SER A 88 4.34 2.88 -4.85
C SER A 88 5.45 3.60 -5.61
N ARG A 89 5.48 3.45 -6.95
CA ARG A 89 6.41 4.20 -7.82
C ARG A 89 6.37 5.71 -7.61
N THR A 90 5.22 6.26 -7.23
CA THR A 90 5.07 7.71 -6.97
C THR A 90 5.88 8.17 -5.75
N LEU A 91 6.28 7.26 -4.86
CA LEU A 91 7.14 7.56 -3.72
C LEU A 91 8.64 7.36 -4.00
N LEU A 92 8.98 6.86 -5.17
CA LEU A 92 10.36 6.57 -5.57
C LEU A 92 10.82 7.55 -6.65
N PRO A 93 12.15 7.68 -6.87
CA PRO A 93 12.66 8.41 -8.02
C PRO A 93 12.13 7.83 -9.34
N PRO A 94 11.89 8.67 -10.36
CA PRO A 94 12.13 10.11 -10.43
C PRO A 94 11.01 10.98 -9.82
N PHE A 95 9.94 10.39 -9.29
CA PHE A 95 8.75 11.12 -8.85
C PHE A 95 8.87 11.74 -7.46
N ASN A 96 9.69 11.15 -6.59
CA ASN A 96 9.90 11.63 -5.23
C ASN A 96 11.32 11.31 -4.72
N TYR A 97 12.00 12.33 -4.18
CA TYR A 97 13.38 12.22 -3.66
C TYR A 97 13.45 12.32 -2.13
N ASN A 98 12.31 12.28 -1.43
CA ASN A 98 12.25 12.33 0.03
C ASN A 98 12.56 10.96 0.65
N TYR A 99 13.83 10.56 0.63
CA TYR A 99 14.33 9.35 1.28
C TYR A 99 15.60 9.63 2.09
N THR A 100 15.84 8.79 3.09
CA THR A 100 17.04 8.86 3.93
C THR A 100 18.06 7.83 3.43
N LEU A 101 19.32 8.24 3.24
CA LEU A 101 20.40 7.31 2.94
C LEU A 101 20.73 6.53 4.20
N LYS A 102 20.69 5.20 4.11
CA LYS A 102 21.11 4.33 5.20
C LYS A 102 22.62 4.10 5.04
N LYS A 103 23.43 4.94 5.68
CA LYS A 103 24.85 4.66 5.87
C LYS A 103 25.00 3.66 7.01
N GLN A 104 25.58 2.50 6.71
CA GLN A 104 26.04 1.55 7.73
C GLN A 104 27.30 2.08 8.42
#